data_AF-A0AAJ1P4M2-F1
#
_entry.id   AF-A0AAJ1P4M2-F1
#
_cell.length_a   1.000
_cell.length_b   1.000
_cell.length_c   1.000
_cell.angle_alpha   90.00
_cell.angle_beta   90.00
_cell.angle_gamma   90.00
#
_symmetry.space_group_name_H-M   'P 1'
#
loop_
_entity.id
_entity.type
_entity.pdbx_description
1 polymer ?
#
loop_
_entity_poly.entity_id
_entity_poly.type
_entity_poly.pdbx_seq_one_letter_code
_entity_poly.pdbx_strand_id
1 'polypeptide(L)'
;MIREKCKALGIPVVYTAQPGGKKLEQRGLLQDFLGDGIPVGPDKKKIVDELTPDEDDIYLTKWRYSAFEKTNLLEILNEQGRDQLII
;
A
#
# COMPACT_ATOMS: atom_id res chain seq x y z
N MET A 1 2.27 -18.68 -6.67
CA MET A 1 1.52 -17.41 -6.57
C MET A 1 2.34 -16.28 -7.21
N ILE A 2 1.74 -15.17 -7.68
CA ILE A 2 2.48 -14.08 -8.37
C ILE A 2 3.64 -13.54 -7.49
N ARG A 3 3.35 -13.26 -6.21
CA ARG A 3 4.32 -12.80 -5.21
C ARG A 3 5.56 -13.69 -5.12
N GLU A 4 5.37 -14.99 -4.92
CA GLU A 4 6.47 -15.96 -4.79
C GLU A 4 7.35 -15.97 -6.05
N LYS A 5 6.74 -15.87 -7.22
CA LYS A 5 7.47 -15.82 -8.49
C LYS A 5 8.26 -14.52 -8.63
N CYS A 6 7.69 -13.39 -8.21
CA CYS A 6 8.40 -12.11 -8.16
C CYS A 6 9.62 -12.20 -7.25
N LYS A 7 9.46 -12.71 -6.02
CA LYS A 7 10.58 -12.88 -5.08
C LYS A 7 11.67 -13.79 -5.65
N ALA A 8 11.30 -14.93 -6.22
CA ALA A 8 12.26 -15.86 -6.84
C ALA A 8 13.03 -15.26 -8.03
N LEU A 9 12.51 -14.20 -8.66
CA LEU A 9 13.13 -13.49 -9.78
C LEU A 9 13.79 -12.16 -9.38
N GLY A 10 13.83 -11.81 -8.08
CA GLY A 10 14.37 -10.53 -7.62
C GLY A 10 13.52 -9.32 -8.03
N ILE A 11 12.21 -9.52 -8.23
CA ILE A 11 11.23 -8.46 -8.46
C ILE A 11 10.67 -8.04 -7.08
N PRO A 12 10.86 -6.78 -6.66
CA PRO A 12 10.39 -6.27 -5.38
C PRO A 12 8.88 -6.32 -5.31
N VAL A 13 8.39 -6.57 -4.10
CA VAL A 13 6.97 -6.58 -3.80
C VAL A 13 6.67 -5.34 -2.96
N VAL A 14 5.67 -4.57 -3.40
CA VAL A 14 5.23 -3.37 -2.71
C VAL A 14 3.80 -3.56 -2.25
N TYR A 15 3.56 -3.39 -0.96
CA TYR A 15 2.25 -3.36 -0.35
C TYR A 15 1.81 -1.92 -0.10
N THR A 16 0.51 -1.67 -0.28
CA THR A 16 -0.08 -0.43 0.20
C THR A 16 -1.30 -0.72 1.07
N ALA A 17 -1.42 -0.02 2.19
CA ALA A 17 -2.58 -0.18 3.06
C ALA A 17 -2.93 1.14 3.75
N GLN A 18 -4.24 1.37 3.90
CA GLN A 18 -4.75 2.60 4.50
C GLN A 18 -4.55 2.57 6.02
N PRO A 19 -4.18 3.70 6.64
CA PRO A 19 -4.22 3.79 8.09
C PRO A 19 -5.68 3.79 8.56
N GLY A 20 -5.94 3.14 9.70
CA GLY A 20 -7.21 3.29 10.41
C GLY A 20 -7.32 4.65 11.08
N GLY A 21 -8.55 5.12 11.28
CA GLY A 21 -8.85 6.34 12.02
C GLY A 21 -8.36 7.63 11.38
N LYS A 22 -8.38 7.71 10.05
CA LYS A 22 -8.02 8.94 9.34
C LYS A 22 -8.90 10.10 9.82
N LYS A 23 -8.26 11.21 10.22
CA LYS A 23 -8.97 12.46 10.51
C LYS A 23 -9.61 13.01 9.24
N LEU A 24 -10.63 13.85 9.40
CA LEU A 24 -11.38 14.44 8.29
C LEU A 24 -10.44 15.14 7.29
N GLU A 25 -9.42 15.86 7.75
CA GLU A 25 -8.46 16.57 6.88
C GLU A 25 -7.58 15.61 6.07
N GLN A 26 -7.21 14.47 6.67
CA GLN A 26 -6.44 13.43 5.99
C GLN A 26 -7.29 12.72 4.93
N ARG A 27 -8.58 12.55 5.22
CA ARG A 27 -9.53 11.83 4.40
C ARG A 27 -10.04 12.67 3.22
N GLY A 28 -10.31 13.96 3.46
CA GLY A 28 -10.83 14.89 2.46
C GLY A 28 -12.11 14.37 1.83
N LEU A 29 -12.25 14.55 0.51
CA LEU A 29 -13.42 14.12 -0.26
C LEU A 29 -13.73 12.62 -0.15
N LEU A 30 -12.78 11.76 0.24
CA LEU A 30 -13.10 10.34 0.49
C LEU A 30 -14.15 10.17 1.61
N GLN A 31 -14.30 11.15 2.50
CA GLN A 31 -15.35 11.15 3.50
C GLN A 31 -16.73 11.16 2.84
N ASP A 32 -16.91 12.06 1.87
CA ASP A 32 -18.20 12.32 1.22
C ASP A 32 -18.68 11.10 0.42
N PHE A 33 -17.74 10.36 -0.18
CA PHE A 33 -18.06 9.19 -1.01
C PHE A 33 -18.02 7.86 -0.25
N LEU A 34 -17.19 7.73 0.79
CA LEU A 34 -16.87 6.43 1.41
C LEU A 34 -17.01 6.42 2.94
N GLY A 35 -17.69 7.41 3.55
CA GLY A 35 -17.93 7.49 5.00
C GLY A 35 -16.63 7.63 5.80
N ASP A 36 -16.56 7.10 7.02
CA ASP A 36 -15.36 7.20 7.90
C ASP A 36 -14.22 6.24 7.50
N GLY A 37 -14.55 5.18 6.76
CA GLY A 37 -13.64 4.12 6.34
C GLY A 37 -13.15 3.26 7.49
N ILE A 38 -11.84 2.97 7.52
CA ILE A 38 -11.27 2.01 8.47
C ILE A 38 -11.18 2.68 9.86
N PRO A 39 -11.80 2.13 10.93
CA PRO A 39 -11.70 2.68 12.27
C PRO A 39 -10.30 2.51 12.90
N VAL A 40 -10.01 3.27 13.96
CA VAL A 40 -8.82 3.05 14.80
C VAL A 40 -8.95 1.69 15.49
N GLY A 41 -7.91 0.86 15.44
CA GLY A 41 -7.86 -0.37 16.21
C GLY A 41 -6.65 -1.25 15.89
N PRO A 42 -6.27 -2.16 16.81
CA PRO A 42 -5.21 -3.14 16.58
C PRO A 42 -5.58 -4.18 15.50
N ASP A 43 -6.87 -4.50 15.39
CA ASP A 43 -7.37 -5.66 14.63
C ASP A 43 -7.71 -5.36 13.16
N LYS A 44 -7.53 -4.11 12.70
CA LYS A 44 -7.72 -3.74 11.28
C LYS A 44 -6.41 -3.42 10.57
N LYS A 45 -5.40 -4.23 10.92
CA LYS A 45 -4.11 -4.40 10.27
C LYS A 45 -3.94 -5.93 10.21
N LYS A 46 -3.63 -6.58 9.11
CA LYS A 46 -2.80 -6.19 7.98
C LYS A 46 -3.36 -6.87 6.74
N ILE A 47 -2.64 -6.70 5.63
CA ILE A 47 -2.64 -7.65 4.52
C ILE A 47 -2.97 -9.07 5.02
N VAL A 48 -3.90 -9.75 4.33
CA VAL A 48 -4.38 -11.09 4.71
C VAL A 48 -3.23 -12.07 4.97
N ASP A 49 -3.45 -13.06 5.83
CA ASP A 49 -2.39 -13.96 6.32
C ASP A 49 -1.61 -14.62 5.18
N GLU A 50 -2.29 -15.02 4.10
CA GLU A 50 -1.71 -15.64 2.90
C GLU A 50 -0.78 -14.69 2.12
N LEU A 51 -0.87 -13.39 2.37
CA LEU A 51 -0.09 -12.33 1.74
C LEU A 51 0.76 -11.55 2.74
N THR A 52 0.94 -12.05 3.97
CA THR A 52 1.73 -11.40 5.02
C THR A 52 3.07 -10.90 4.45
N PRO A 53 3.37 -9.59 4.51
CA PRO A 53 4.65 -9.05 4.07
C PRO A 53 5.79 -9.62 4.91
N ASP A 54 6.93 -9.87 4.27
CA ASP A 54 8.18 -10.19 4.95
C ASP A 54 9.14 -8.98 4.99
N GLU A 55 10.35 -9.19 5.49
CA GLU A 55 11.32 -8.11 5.75
C GLU A 55 11.85 -7.42 4.48
N ASP A 56 11.79 -8.10 3.33
CA ASP A 56 12.25 -7.55 2.05
C ASP A 56 11.16 -6.76 1.32
N ASP A 57 9.92 -6.84 1.79
CA ASP A 57 8.78 -6.23 1.15
C ASP A 57 8.65 -4.75 1.54
N ILE A 58 8.29 -3.91 0.56
CA ILE A 58 8.14 -2.47 0.77
C ILE A 58 6.71 -2.17 1.20
N TYR A 59 6.53 -1.43 2.29
CA TYR A 59 5.20 -1.06 2.78
C TYR A 59 4.94 0.44 2.70
N LEU A 60 3.91 0.84 1.97
CA LEU A 60 3.51 2.24 1.79
C LEU A 60 2.14 2.52 2.43
N THR A 61 2.04 3.66 3.10
CA THR A 61 0.76 4.13 3.64
C THR A 61 -0.12 4.65 2.51
N LYS A 62 -1.31 4.07 2.35
CA LYS A 62 -2.23 4.39 1.25
C LYS A 62 -3.20 5.52 1.63
N TRP A 63 -3.12 6.63 0.91
CA TRP A 63 -3.95 7.81 1.21
C TRP A 63 -5.12 8.03 0.25
N ARG A 64 -4.94 7.72 -1.04
CA ARG A 64 -5.91 7.97 -2.11
C ARG A 64 -6.07 6.74 -2.99
N TYR A 65 -6.75 6.85 -4.14
CA TYR A 65 -6.97 5.74 -5.07
C TYR A 65 -5.70 5.33 -5.82
N SER A 66 -4.91 6.28 -6.30
CA SER A 66 -3.59 5.99 -6.86
C SER A 66 -2.60 5.61 -5.74
N ALA A 67 -1.74 4.63 -5.98
CA ALA A 67 -0.68 4.23 -5.05
C ALA A 67 0.48 5.25 -5.00
N PHE A 68 0.59 6.11 -6.01
CA PHE A 68 1.57 7.18 -6.10
C PHE A 68 1.17 8.43 -5.27
N GLU A 69 -0.12 8.60 -5.00
CA GLU A 69 -0.61 9.78 -4.31
C GLU A 69 -0.24 9.77 -2.83
N LYS A 70 0.58 10.76 -2.45
CA LYS A 70 1.15 10.92 -1.08
C LYS A 70 2.01 9.74 -0.64
N THR A 71 2.75 9.13 -1.57
CA THR A 71 3.77 8.12 -1.29
C THR A 71 5.03 8.41 -2.11
N ASN A 72 6.12 7.71 -1.81
CA ASN A 72 7.35 7.74 -2.59
C ASN A 72 7.44 6.60 -3.62
N LEU A 73 6.31 6.03 -4.07
CA LEU A 73 6.33 4.88 -5.00
C LEU A 73 7.07 5.20 -6.32
N LEU A 74 6.86 6.38 -6.90
CA LEU A 74 7.53 6.77 -8.14
C LEU A 74 9.05 6.89 -7.93
N GLU A 75 9.47 7.45 -6.80
CA GLU A 75 10.89 7.57 -6.44
C GLU A 75 11.52 6.18 -6.31
N ILE A 76 10.88 5.26 -5.59
CA ILE A 76 11.31 3.87 -5.45
C ILE A 76 11.47 3.19 -6.81
N LEU A 77 10.51 3.35 -7.71
CA LEU A 77 10.57 2.77 -9.05
C LEU A 77 11.76 3.33 -9.84
N ASN A 78 11.95 4.66 -9.81
CA ASN A 78 13.05 5.33 -10.51
C ASN A 78 14.42 4.94 -9.95
N GLU A 79 14.58 4.93 -8.63
CA GLU A 79 15.84 4.57 -7.94
C GLU A 79 16.26 3.13 -8.23
N GLN A 80 15.30 2.23 -8.44
CA GLN A 80 15.56 0.84 -8.78
C GLN A 80 15.59 0.56 -10.29
N GLY A 81 15.43 1.60 -11.13
CA GLY A 81 15.39 1.46 -12.59
C GLY A 81 14.23 0.59 -13.09
N ARG A 82 13.05 0.67 -12.44
CA ARG A 82 11.85 -0.10 -12.78
C ARG A 82 10.79 0.78 -13.43
N ASP A 83 10.36 0.41 -14.63
CA ASP A 83 9.38 1.14 -15.44
C ASP A 83 8.08 0.35 -15.68
N GLN A 84 7.98 -0.87 -15.13
CA GLN A 84 6.80 -1.73 -15.18
C GLN A 84 6.26 -1.99 -13.77
N LEU A 85 4.94 -1.96 -13.63
CA LEU A 85 4.23 -2.25 -12.38
C LEU A 85 3.16 -3.31 -12.64
N ILE A 86 3.27 -4.44 -11.94
CA ILE A 86 2.24 -5.48 -11.91
C ILE A 86 1.24 -5.10 -10.82
N ILE A 87 -0.05 -5.04 -11.17
CA ILE A 87 -1.16 -4.76 -10.24
C ILE A 87 -2.03 -6.00 -10.13
#